data_AF-A0A966JQN3-F1
#
_entry.id   AF-A0A966JQN3-F1
#
_cell.length_a   1.000
_cell.length_b   1.000
_cell.length_c   1.000
_cell.angle_alpha   90.00
_cell.angle_beta   90.00
_cell.angle_gamma   90.00
#
_symmetry.space_group_name_H-M   'P 1'
#
loop_
_entity.id
_entity.type
_entity.pdbx_description
1 polymer ?
#
loop_
_entity_poly.entity_id
_entity_poly.type
_entity_poly.pdbx_seq_one_letter_code
_entity_poly.pdbx_strand_id
1 'polypeptide(L)'
;MRTTKLTTAQAIVKYLVAQRTLIDGVEMPLFPGVYAIFGHGNVTSLGVALEEHRDDIRTWRGQNEQGMALAALGFTKALRRRQI
;
A
#
# COMPACT_ATOMS: atom_id res chain seq x y z
N MET A 1 13.32 17.10 18.11
CA MET A 1 12.56 16.39 17.04
C MET A 1 11.96 17.42 16.09
N ARG A 2 12.16 17.27 14.78
CA ARG A 2 11.49 18.11 13.78
C ARG A 2 10.13 17.48 13.48
N THR A 3 9.05 18.23 13.67
CA THR A 3 7.71 17.77 13.29
C THR A 3 7.49 17.97 11.80
N THR A 4 6.69 17.10 11.19
CA THR A 4 6.29 17.20 9.77
C THR A 4 4.78 17.33 9.72
N LYS A 5 4.28 18.29 8.93
CA LYS A 5 2.84 18.40 8.64
C LYS A 5 2.52 17.50 7.45
N LEU A 6 1.54 16.62 7.60
CA LEU A 6 1.06 15.70 6.58
C LEU A 6 -0.47 15.74 6.57
N THR A 7 -1.07 15.49 5.41
CA THR A 7 -2.49 15.11 5.35
C THR A 7 -2.69 13.72 5.95
N THR A 8 -3.92 13.37 6.30
CA THR A 8 -4.25 12.02 6.80
C THR A 8 -3.86 10.95 5.79
N ALA A 9 -4.10 11.18 4.50
CA ALA A 9 -3.75 10.22 3.43
C ALA A 9 -2.23 10.02 3.35
N GLN A 10 -1.44 11.09 3.39
CA GLN A 10 0.02 11.02 3.43
C GLN A 10 0.53 10.28 4.67
N ALA A 11 -0.06 10.53 5.84
CA ALA A 11 0.30 9.84 7.07
C ALA A 11 0.03 8.32 6.98
N ILE A 12 -1.11 7.93 6.40
CA ILE A 12 -1.46 6.52 6.17
C ILE A 12 -0.47 5.86 5.21
N VAL A 13 -0.22 6.45 4.04
CA VAL A 13 0.68 5.86 3.03
C VAL A 13 2.09 5.75 3.59
N LYS A 14 2.60 6.80 4.24
CA LYS A 14 3.92 6.78 4.90
C LYS A 14 4.01 5.71 5.98
N TYR A 15 2.94 5.51 6.76
CA TYR A 15 2.88 4.46 7.76
C TYR A 15 2.96 3.06 7.13
N LEU A 16 2.22 2.82 6.02
CA LEU A 16 2.26 1.55 5.29
C LEU A 16 3.64 1.26 4.71
N VAL A 17 4.26 2.24 4.06
CA VAL A 17 5.63 2.14 3.52
C VAL A 17 6.66 1.76 4.60
N ALA A 18 6.50 2.31 5.81
CA ALA A 18 7.38 2.04 6.93
C ALA A 18 7.22 0.63 7.54
N GLN A 19 6.16 -0.11 7.18
CA GLN A 19 5.96 -1.45 7.73
C GLN A 19 6.85 -2.47 7.01
N ARG A 20 7.62 -3.21 7.81
CA ARG A 20 8.61 -4.19 7.35
C ARG A 20 8.37 -5.52 8.05
N THR A 21 8.82 -6.59 7.41
CA THR A 21 8.71 -7.97 7.90
C THR A 21 10.01 -8.70 7.62
N LEU A 22 10.31 -9.73 8.41
CA LEU A 22 11.48 -10.58 8.20
C LEU A 22 11.01 -11.91 7.63
N ILE A 23 11.45 -12.24 6.42
CA ILE A 23 11.12 -13.49 5.75
C ILE A 23 12.41 -14.21 5.45
N ASP A 24 12.60 -15.37 6.08
CA ASP A 24 13.76 -16.24 5.84
C ASP A 24 15.10 -15.49 6.04
N GLY A 25 15.14 -14.59 7.03
CA GLY A 25 16.31 -13.77 7.38
C GLY A 25 16.49 -12.49 6.56
N VAL A 26 15.62 -12.23 5.58
CA VAL A 26 15.68 -11.04 4.72
C VAL A 26 14.57 -10.06 5.10
N GLU A 27 14.94 -8.80 5.34
CA GLU A 27 13.97 -7.74 5.59
C GLU A 27 13.26 -7.35 4.29
N MET A 28 11.94 -7.35 4.30
CA MET A 28 11.09 -7.04 3.15
C MET A 28 9.94 -6.12 3.56
N PRO A 29 9.29 -5.40 2.62
CA PRO A 29 8.08 -4.65 2.91
C PRO A 29 6.97 -5.56 3.43
N LEU A 30 6.25 -5.15 4.47
CA LEU A 30 5.02 -5.85 4.88
C LEU A 30 3.93 -5.66 3.80
N PHE A 31 3.84 -4.45 3.23
CA PHE A 31 2.96 -4.10 2.12
C PHE A 31 3.81 -3.88 0.86
N PRO A 32 4.02 -4.90 0.02
CA PRO A 32 4.82 -4.79 -1.20
C PRO A 32 4.13 -3.96 -2.30
N GLY A 33 2.84 -3.68 -2.14
CA GLY A 33 2.07 -2.78 -2.97
C GLY A 33 0.60 -2.78 -2.59
N VAL A 34 -0.20 -2.01 -3.32
CA VAL A 34 -1.64 -1.87 -3.10
C VAL A 34 -2.40 -1.93 -4.42
N TYR A 35 -3.62 -2.44 -4.37
CA TYR A 35 -4.57 -2.26 -5.47
C TYR A 35 -5.39 -0.99 -5.27
N ALA A 36 -5.63 -0.26 -6.35
CA ALA A 36 -6.47 0.93 -6.32
C ALA A 36 -7.40 1.01 -7.53
N ILE A 37 -8.62 1.48 -7.30
CA ILE A 37 -9.49 2.04 -8.32
C ILE A 37 -9.86 3.46 -7.87
N PHE A 38 -9.46 4.43 -8.67
CA PHE A 38 -9.58 5.83 -8.28
C PHE A 38 -10.91 6.43 -8.75
N GLY A 39 -11.55 7.17 -7.85
CA GLY A 39 -12.74 7.97 -8.09
C GLY A 39 -12.68 9.26 -7.28
N HIS A 40 -13.66 10.14 -7.46
CA HIS A 40 -13.67 11.48 -6.86
C HIS A 40 -13.40 11.48 -5.34
N GLY A 41 -13.86 10.46 -4.61
CA GLY A 41 -13.70 10.37 -3.15
C GLY A 41 -12.30 9.97 -2.66
N ASN A 42 -11.42 9.45 -3.51
CA ASN A 42 -10.10 8.94 -3.09
C ASN A 42 -8.93 9.44 -3.94
N VAL A 43 -9.17 9.93 -5.17
CA VAL A 43 -8.10 10.28 -6.11
C VAL A 43 -7.29 11.47 -5.64
N THR A 44 -7.93 12.52 -5.11
CA THR A 44 -7.27 13.74 -4.66
C THR A 44 -6.62 13.61 -3.27
N SER A 45 -6.92 12.52 -2.55
CA SER A 45 -6.35 12.22 -1.23
C SER A 45 -5.33 11.08 -1.32
N LEU A 46 -5.81 9.84 -1.38
CA LEU A 46 -4.97 8.64 -1.46
C LEU A 46 -4.21 8.53 -2.77
N GLY A 47 -4.80 8.94 -3.90
CA GLY A 47 -4.11 8.90 -5.19
C GLY A 47 -2.85 9.75 -5.20
N VAL A 48 -2.95 11.00 -4.70
CA VAL A 48 -1.80 11.91 -4.55
C VAL A 48 -0.76 11.33 -3.58
N ALA A 49 -1.19 10.86 -2.42
CA ALA A 49 -0.26 10.30 -1.41
C ALA A 49 0.46 9.03 -1.89
N LEU A 50 -0.23 8.17 -2.66
CA LEU A 50 0.37 6.96 -3.24
C LEU A 50 1.35 7.32 -4.37
N GLU A 51 1.05 8.33 -5.18
CA GLU A 51 1.96 8.79 -6.24
C GLU A 51 3.26 9.38 -5.67
N GLU A 52 3.19 10.12 -4.56
CA GLU A 52 4.37 10.64 -3.82
C GLU A 52 5.32 9.52 -3.36
N HIS A 53 4.81 8.29 -3.17
CA HIS A 53 5.54 7.11 -2.70
C HIS A 53 5.56 5.97 -3.73
N ARG A 54 5.36 6.27 -5.02
CA ARG A 54 5.26 5.27 -6.09
C ARG A 54 6.46 4.31 -6.21
N ASP A 55 7.64 4.76 -5.78
CA ASP A 55 8.88 3.98 -5.81
C ASP A 55 9.04 3.07 -4.58
N ASP A 56 8.30 3.36 -3.50
CA ASP A 56 8.32 2.60 -2.25
C ASP A 56 7.16 1.61 -2.14
N ILE A 57 5.97 1.99 -2.59
CA ILE A 57 4.75 1.18 -2.56
C ILE A 57 4.05 1.21 -3.91
N ARG A 58 4.17 0.10 -4.64
CA ARG A 58 3.61 0.00 -5.98
C ARG A 58 2.08 0.02 -5.93
N THR A 59 1.48 0.86 -6.76
CA THR A 59 0.03 0.88 -6.94
C THR A 59 -0.37 0.16 -8.23
N TRP A 60 -1.20 -0.88 -8.11
CA TRP A 60 -1.80 -1.60 -9.24
C TRP A 60 -3.23 -1.16 -9.48
N ARG A 61 -3.52 -0.67 -10.69
CA ARG A 61 -4.86 -0.22 -11.05
C ARG A 61 -5.79 -1.42 -11.31
N GLY A 62 -6.81 -1.58 -10.47
CA GLY A 62 -7.85 -2.58 -10.68
C GLY A 62 -9.00 -2.08 -11.54
N GLN A 63 -9.78 -3.00 -12.12
CA GLN A 63 -10.96 -2.67 -12.94
C GLN A 63 -12.27 -2.83 -12.17
N ASN A 64 -12.28 -3.62 -11.11
CA ASN A 64 -13.37 -3.75 -10.17
C ASN A 64 -12.84 -4.09 -8.78
N GLU A 65 -13.58 -3.71 -7.74
CA GLU A 65 -13.13 -3.83 -6.35
C GLU A 65 -13.05 -5.29 -5.87
N GLN A 66 -13.96 -6.15 -6.34
CA GLN A 66 -14.01 -7.57 -5.96
C GLN A 66 -12.77 -8.33 -6.45
N GLY A 67 -12.35 -8.09 -7.69
CA GLY A 67 -11.17 -8.67 -8.30
C GLY A 67 -9.89 -8.19 -7.63
N MET A 68 -9.81 -6.90 -7.26
CA MET A 68 -8.71 -6.38 -6.46
C MET A 68 -8.61 -7.09 -5.11
N ALA A 69 -9.75 -7.21 -4.39
CA ALA A 69 -9.79 -7.86 -3.09
C ALA A 69 -9.39 -9.35 -3.18
N LEU A 70 -9.91 -10.08 -4.17
CA LEU A 70 -9.57 -11.48 -4.39
C LEU A 70 -8.10 -11.68 -4.78
N ALA A 71 -7.54 -10.79 -5.61
CA ALA A 71 -6.13 -10.81 -5.96
C ALA A 71 -5.23 -10.58 -4.73
N ALA A 72 -5.55 -9.57 -3.91
CA ALA A 72 -4.85 -9.32 -2.65
C ALA A 72 -4.96 -10.54 -1.72
N LEU A 73 -6.15 -11.09 -1.51
CA LEU A 73 -6.35 -12.30 -0.69
C LEU A 73 -5.55 -13.49 -1.21
N GLY A 74 -5.49 -13.70 -2.53
CA GLY A 74 -4.70 -14.74 -3.17
C GLY A 74 -3.21 -14.56 -2.89
N PHE A 75 -2.70 -13.34 -3.07
CA PHE A 75 -1.31 -12.97 -2.79
C PHE A 75 -0.94 -13.22 -1.33
N THR A 76 -1.70 -12.64 -0.39
CA THR A 76 -1.45 -12.79 1.05
C THR A 76 -1.50 -14.27 1.46
N LYS A 77 -2.45 -15.07 0.95
CA LYS A 77 -2.53 -16.51 1.24
C LYS A 77 -1.33 -17.28 0.69
N ALA A 78 -0.91 -17.00 -0.55
CA ALA A 78 0.26 -17.65 -1.16
C ALA A 78 1.54 -17.41 -0.34
N LEU A 79 1.66 -16.22 0.25
CA LEU A 79 2.77 -15.86 1.13
C LEU A 79 2.57 -16.24 2.60
N ARG A 80 1.53 -17.04 2.91
CA ARG A 80 1.19 -17.47 4.28
C ARG A 80 1.00 -16.29 5.24
N ARG A 81 0.50 -15.16 4.73
CA ARG A 81 0.27 -13.89 5.46
C ARG A 81 1.55 -13.28 6.04
N ARG A 82 2.73 -13.62 5.50
CA ARG A 82 4.00 -12.99 5.88
C ARG A 82 4.17 -11.60 5.25
N GLN A 83 3.52 -11.38 4.10
CA GLN A 83 3.25 -10.05 3.52
C GLN A 83 1.74 -9.91 3.31
N ILE A 84 1.25 -8.68 3.33
CA ILE A 84 -0.18 -8.32 3.27
C ILE A 84 -0.46 -7.55 1.99
#